data_AF-A0A3M1GCA5-F1
#
_entry.id   AF-A0A3M1GCA5-F1
#
_cell.length_a   1.000
_cell.length_b   1.000
_cell.length_c   1.000
_cell.angle_alpha   90.00
_cell.angle_beta   90.00
_cell.angle_gamma   90.00
#
_symmetry.space_group_name_H-M   'P 1'
#
loop_
_entity.id
_entity.type
_entity.pdbx_description
1 polymer ?
#
loop_
_entity_poly.entity_id
_entity_poly.type
_entity_poly.pdbx_seq_one_letter_code
_entity_poly.pdbx_strand_id
1 'polypeptide(L)'
;MDFRKSRLARHLTTFFALAAAALFLTGCDVKIINRTPATFSENPSQVYTFTAEVKPRGGVVNRDSIQPSIVIDGQVFPMKPSPAGGDLWEFDYHLPPGRTEGAYYFIATYQTTSDGRTNNREAYTELYRFSVVNRYGLSLDASRAPVGAQVTVLGRGFTPQDVVYVGDQPAQTIFRSSNSLSFVVPPLPAGRNYPVTVGEPGSGISVGTIRVDQGALTVAPSSLNLATGERRLLVFTIPTEAPAGGLVLDVTTDIPASVIMPEVVVPEGARSVNVAVQGGEPGSGSLFVTAPGFGEITVPVTVVAR
;
A
#
# COMPACT_ATOMS: atom_id res chain seq x y z
N MET A 1 38.51 -57.11 -49.29
CA MET A 1 39.26 -55.99 -48.66
C MET A 1 39.58 -54.99 -49.78
N ASP A 2 39.37 -53.69 -49.76
CA ASP A 2 38.71 -52.75 -48.84
C ASP A 2 38.56 -51.43 -49.66
N PHE A 3 37.48 -51.23 -50.45
CA PHE A 3 37.34 -50.08 -51.38
C PHE A 3 36.20 -49.11 -51.02
N ARG A 4 35.67 -49.17 -49.79
CA ARG A 4 34.56 -48.31 -49.33
C ARG A 4 34.96 -47.15 -48.39
N LYS A 5 36.25 -46.83 -48.26
CA LYS A 5 36.71 -45.81 -47.29
C LYS A 5 36.97 -44.39 -47.84
N SER A 6 36.98 -44.14 -49.15
CA SER A 6 37.46 -42.83 -49.67
C SER A 6 36.38 -41.77 -49.96
N ARG A 7 35.10 -42.12 -50.13
CA ARG A 7 34.02 -41.11 -50.40
C ARG A 7 33.39 -40.53 -49.13
N LEU A 8 33.35 -41.29 -48.04
CA LEU A 8 32.78 -40.83 -46.76
C LEU A 8 33.67 -39.79 -46.06
N ALA A 9 35.00 -39.99 -46.10
CA ALA A 9 35.96 -39.06 -45.49
C ALA A 9 36.01 -37.69 -46.18
N ARG A 10 35.66 -37.63 -47.47
CA ARG A 10 35.67 -36.41 -48.28
C ARG A 10 34.40 -35.57 -48.10
N HIS A 11 33.27 -36.20 -47.78
CA HIS A 11 32.03 -35.48 -47.43
C HIS A 11 32.02 -35.00 -45.98
N LEU A 12 32.58 -35.76 -45.04
CA LEU A 12 32.67 -35.37 -43.63
C LEU A 12 33.55 -34.13 -43.41
N THR A 13 34.64 -34.00 -44.16
CA THR A 13 35.57 -32.85 -44.09
C THR A 13 34.97 -31.58 -44.69
N THR A 14 34.20 -31.67 -45.79
CA THR A 14 33.43 -30.52 -46.31
C THR A 14 32.27 -30.11 -45.39
N PHE A 15 31.63 -31.05 -44.69
CA PHE A 15 30.56 -30.72 -43.73
C PHE A 15 31.10 -30.03 -42.47
N PHE A 16 32.30 -30.44 -42.00
CA PHE A 16 32.98 -29.80 -40.88
C PHE A 16 33.53 -28.40 -41.25
N ALA A 17 33.96 -28.20 -42.49
CA ALA A 17 34.38 -26.89 -43.00
C ALA A 17 33.19 -25.91 -43.15
N LEU A 18 32.00 -26.38 -43.54
CA LEU A 18 30.79 -25.55 -43.56
C LEU A 18 30.25 -25.25 -42.14
N ALA A 19 30.37 -26.19 -41.21
CA ALA A 19 29.98 -25.99 -39.80
C ALA A 19 30.94 -25.03 -39.06
N ALA A 20 32.23 -25.03 -39.40
CA ALA A 20 33.21 -24.07 -38.89
C ALA A 20 33.02 -22.67 -39.52
N ALA A 21 32.55 -22.57 -40.77
CA ALA A 21 32.20 -21.29 -41.40
C ALA A 21 30.92 -20.67 -40.82
N ALA A 22 29.98 -21.48 -40.32
CA ALA A 22 28.78 -21.03 -39.61
C ALA A 22 29.05 -20.55 -38.17
N LEU A 23 30.28 -20.76 -37.66
CA LEU A 23 30.74 -20.25 -36.36
C LEU A 23 31.44 -18.89 -36.46
N PHE A 24 31.55 -18.28 -37.64
CA PHE A 24 31.69 -16.82 -37.77
C PHE A 24 30.35 -16.13 -37.49
N LEU A 25 29.77 -16.48 -36.34
CA LEU A 25 28.73 -15.72 -35.68
C LEU A 25 29.24 -14.28 -35.61
N THR A 26 28.54 -13.41 -36.32
CA THR A 26 28.71 -11.95 -36.27
C THR A 26 28.59 -11.52 -34.81
N GLY A 27 29.71 -11.40 -34.11
CA GLY A 27 29.73 -10.78 -32.79
C GLY A 27 29.31 -9.33 -32.98
N CYS A 28 28.26 -8.88 -32.30
CA CYS A 28 27.91 -7.47 -32.30
C CYS A 28 29.12 -6.66 -31.81
N ASP A 29 29.60 -5.75 -32.66
CA ASP A 29 30.76 -4.89 -32.37
C ASP A 29 30.47 -3.90 -31.24
N VAL A 30 29.21 -3.74 -30.84
CA VAL A 30 28.78 -2.94 -29.70
C VAL A 30 27.92 -3.79 -28.77
N LYS A 31 28.19 -3.73 -27.45
CA LYS A 31 27.38 -4.32 -26.39
C LYS A 31 26.65 -3.22 -25.64
N ILE A 32 25.32 -3.27 -25.64
CA ILE A 32 24.48 -2.41 -24.81
C ILE A 32 24.15 -3.16 -23.52
N ILE A 33 24.33 -2.52 -22.37
CA ILE A 33 24.00 -3.06 -21.04
C ILE A 33 22.97 -2.13 -20.42
N ASN A 34 21.78 -2.66 -20.12
CA ASN A 34 20.74 -1.92 -19.42
C ASN A 34 21.18 -1.65 -17.96
N ARG A 35 21.19 -0.38 -17.58
CA ARG A 35 21.46 0.10 -16.21
C ARG A 35 20.24 0.76 -15.56
N THR A 36 19.10 0.70 -16.25
CA THR A 36 17.83 1.22 -15.77
C THR A 36 17.24 0.26 -14.73
N PRO A 37 16.78 0.76 -13.56
CA PRO A 37 16.06 -0.07 -12.61
C PRO A 37 14.72 -0.56 -13.21
N ALA A 38 14.32 -1.78 -12.86
CA ALA A 38 13.01 -2.32 -13.28
C ALA A 38 11.82 -1.65 -12.57
N THR A 39 12.08 -0.98 -11.45
CA THR A 39 11.06 -0.31 -10.64
C THR A 39 11.55 1.05 -10.20
N PHE A 40 10.73 2.08 -10.45
CA PHE A 40 10.95 3.44 -10.01
C PHE A 40 10.00 3.80 -8.86
N SER A 41 10.46 4.63 -7.94
CA SER A 41 9.57 5.27 -6.96
C SER A 41 8.84 6.43 -7.63
N GLU A 42 7.52 6.53 -7.43
CA GLU A 42 6.74 7.67 -7.91
C GLU A 42 7.33 8.99 -7.38
N ASN A 43 7.43 9.97 -8.28
CA ASN A 43 7.91 11.30 -7.95
C ASN A 43 6.97 12.40 -8.50
N PRO A 44 6.94 13.60 -7.89
CA PRO A 44 6.02 14.66 -8.31
C PRO A 44 6.24 15.18 -9.73
N SER A 45 7.45 15.06 -10.28
CA SER A 45 7.74 15.53 -11.64
C SER A 45 7.30 14.54 -12.72
N GLN A 46 6.99 13.30 -12.35
CA GLN A 46 6.72 12.18 -13.28
C GLN A 46 7.86 11.95 -14.29
N VAL A 47 9.09 12.32 -13.92
CA VAL A 47 10.28 12.15 -14.75
C VAL A 47 11.12 10.99 -14.23
N TYR A 48 11.45 10.05 -15.11
CA TYR A 48 12.24 8.86 -14.78
C TYR A 48 13.43 8.74 -15.73
N THR A 49 14.62 8.59 -15.16
CA THR A 49 15.86 8.48 -15.93
C THR A 49 16.12 7.02 -16.31
N PHE A 50 16.22 6.78 -17.62
CA PHE A 50 16.64 5.52 -18.21
C PHE A 50 18.12 5.58 -18.54
N THR A 51 18.87 4.55 -18.15
CA THR A 51 20.33 4.51 -18.29
C THR A 51 20.76 3.27 -19.03
N ALA A 52 21.66 3.44 -20.00
CA ALA A 52 22.32 2.36 -20.71
C ALA A 52 23.83 2.59 -20.76
N GLU A 53 24.60 1.51 -20.70
CA GLU A 53 26.04 1.50 -20.89
C GLU A 53 26.36 0.87 -22.25
N VAL A 54 27.03 1.59 -23.15
CA VAL A 54 27.24 1.21 -24.56
C VAL A 54 28.72 0.98 -24.85
N LYS A 55 29.15 -0.28 -24.81
CA LYS A 55 30.56 -0.67 -24.93
C LYS A 55 30.94 -1.13 -26.33
N PRO A 56 31.86 -0.46 -27.04
CA PRO A 56 32.44 -1.00 -28.27
C PRO A 56 33.36 -2.20 -27.96
N ARG A 57 33.23 -3.28 -28.72
CA ARG A 57 34.02 -4.49 -28.69
C ARG A 57 35.04 -4.46 -29.84
N GLY A 58 36.18 -3.83 -29.59
CA GLY A 58 37.31 -3.82 -30.54
C GLY A 58 37.56 -2.47 -31.22
N GLY A 59 38.67 -2.39 -31.97
CA GLY A 59 39.16 -1.13 -32.57
C GLY A 59 38.54 -0.74 -33.92
N VAL A 60 37.66 -1.56 -34.47
CA VAL A 60 37.01 -1.33 -35.78
C VAL A 60 35.85 -0.32 -35.66
N VAL A 61 35.30 -0.13 -34.45
CA VAL A 61 34.20 0.80 -34.17
C VAL A 61 34.73 2.23 -34.04
N ASN A 62 34.16 3.15 -34.81
CA ASN A 62 34.36 4.58 -34.60
C ASN A 62 33.56 5.02 -33.36
N ARG A 63 34.24 5.28 -32.25
CA ARG A 63 33.58 5.61 -30.96
C ARG A 63 32.74 6.88 -31.02
N ASP A 64 33.19 7.88 -31.76
CA ASP A 64 32.50 9.17 -31.89
C ASP A 64 31.21 9.07 -32.72
N SER A 65 31.03 7.96 -33.45
CA SER A 65 29.82 7.69 -34.23
C SER A 65 28.72 7.00 -33.44
N ILE A 66 28.96 6.59 -32.19
CA ILE A 66 27.98 5.88 -31.37
C ILE A 66 26.87 6.84 -30.96
N GLN A 67 25.65 6.55 -31.39
CA GLN A 67 24.45 7.33 -31.09
C GLN A 67 23.38 6.41 -30.50
N PRO A 68 23.30 6.32 -29.17
CA PRO A 68 22.28 5.52 -28.50
C PRO A 68 20.92 6.23 -28.48
N SER A 69 19.88 5.43 -28.61
CA SER A 69 18.48 5.83 -28.49
C SER A 69 17.73 4.81 -27.63
N ILE A 70 16.70 5.27 -26.94
CA ILE A 70 15.74 4.41 -26.26
C ILE A 70 14.44 4.40 -27.05
N VAL A 71 13.81 3.24 -27.15
CA VAL A 71 12.46 3.11 -27.71
C VAL A 71 11.50 2.80 -26.58
N ILE A 72 10.52 3.67 -26.36
CA ILE A 72 9.46 3.49 -25.36
C ILE A 72 8.13 3.51 -26.11
N ASP A 73 7.36 2.42 -26.01
CA ASP A 73 6.08 2.22 -26.73
C ASP A 73 6.13 2.49 -28.24
N GLY A 74 7.26 2.13 -28.87
CA GLY A 74 7.47 2.30 -30.31
C GLY A 74 7.90 3.70 -30.73
N GLN A 75 8.02 4.65 -29.80
CA GLN A 75 8.61 5.97 -30.07
C GLN A 75 10.11 5.98 -29.74
N VAL A 76 10.91 6.51 -30.66
CA VAL A 76 12.38 6.56 -30.54
C VAL A 76 12.80 7.90 -29.96
N PHE A 77 13.64 7.86 -28.93
CA PHE A 77 14.19 9.05 -28.27
C PHE A 77 15.72 8.98 -28.20
N PRO A 78 16.44 10.04 -28.64
CA PRO A 78 17.89 10.08 -28.53
C PRO A 78 18.32 10.19 -27.07
N MET A 79 19.37 9.45 -26.69
CA MET A 79 19.97 9.53 -25.36
C MET A 79 21.11 10.56 -25.33
N LYS A 80 21.37 11.12 -24.16
CA LYS A 80 22.47 12.06 -23.89
C LYS A 80 23.58 11.36 -23.10
N PRO A 81 24.86 11.69 -23.31
CA PRO A 81 25.94 11.18 -22.46
C PRO A 81 25.71 11.53 -20.99
N SER A 82 25.96 10.59 -20.09
CA SER A 82 25.84 10.80 -18.64
C SER A 82 26.96 11.72 -18.12
N PRO A 83 26.68 12.68 -17.21
CA PRO A 83 27.70 13.45 -16.52
C PRO A 83 28.65 12.60 -15.66
N ALA A 84 28.23 11.39 -15.27
CA ALA A 84 29.07 10.43 -14.56
C ALA A 84 30.24 9.91 -15.43
N GLY A 85 30.20 10.18 -16.73
CA GLY A 85 31.26 9.87 -17.69
C GLY A 85 31.29 8.40 -18.13
N GLY A 86 32.29 8.08 -18.96
CA GLY A 86 32.45 6.75 -19.53
C GLY A 86 31.47 6.45 -20.67
N ASP A 87 31.09 5.18 -20.80
CA ASP A 87 30.20 4.67 -21.85
C ASP A 87 28.70 4.77 -21.47
N LEU A 88 28.35 5.67 -20.52
CA LEU A 88 27.01 5.79 -19.97
C LEU A 88 26.18 6.85 -20.70
N TRP A 89 24.92 6.49 -20.96
CA TRP A 89 23.95 7.31 -21.65
C TRP A 89 22.63 7.33 -20.88
N GLU A 90 21.99 8.49 -20.84
CA GLU A 90 20.79 8.75 -20.06
C GLU A 90 19.69 9.36 -20.92
N PHE A 91 18.45 9.08 -20.57
CA PHE A 91 17.27 9.74 -21.12
C PHE A 91 16.23 9.94 -20.02
N ASP A 92 15.74 11.17 -19.90
CA ASP A 92 14.69 11.53 -18.92
C ASP A 92 13.33 11.42 -19.59
N TYR A 93 12.54 10.43 -19.18
CA TYR A 93 11.21 10.17 -19.72
C TYR A 93 10.13 10.76 -18.83
N HIS A 94 9.28 11.61 -19.41
CA HIS A 94 8.05 12.08 -18.78
C HIS A 94 6.96 11.01 -18.94
N LEU A 95 6.60 10.35 -17.83
CA LEU A 95 5.55 9.34 -17.83
C LEU A 95 4.17 10.02 -17.93
N PRO A 96 3.31 9.63 -18.88
CA PRO A 96 1.96 10.20 -18.98
C PRO A 96 1.15 9.99 -17.69
N PRO A 97 0.28 10.96 -17.30
CA PRO A 97 -0.56 10.83 -16.12
C PRO A 97 -1.41 9.56 -16.12
N GLY A 98 -1.51 8.90 -14.97
CA GLY A 98 -2.29 7.67 -14.78
C GLY A 98 -1.62 6.39 -15.29
N ARG A 99 -0.44 6.51 -15.91
CA ARG A 99 0.36 5.35 -16.33
C ARG A 99 1.37 4.99 -15.25
N THR A 100 1.49 3.70 -14.95
CA THR A 100 2.40 3.18 -13.90
C THR A 100 3.36 2.11 -14.42
N GLU A 101 3.31 1.77 -15.71
CA GLU A 101 4.19 0.76 -16.30
C GLU A 101 4.43 1.02 -17.78
N GLY A 102 5.49 0.42 -18.33
CA GLY A 102 5.78 0.50 -19.76
C GLY A 102 6.83 -0.51 -20.20
N ALA A 103 6.99 -0.61 -21.52
CA ALA A 103 8.00 -1.47 -22.13
C ALA A 103 8.98 -0.62 -22.94
N TYR A 104 10.26 -1.03 -22.94
CA TYR A 104 11.32 -0.30 -23.62
C TYR A 104 12.46 -1.21 -24.06
N TYR A 105 13.23 -0.76 -25.03
CA TYR A 105 14.52 -1.36 -25.41
C TYR A 105 15.46 -0.26 -25.92
N PHE A 106 16.76 -0.56 -25.98
CA PHE A 106 17.76 0.37 -26.48
C PHE A 106 18.23 -0.01 -27.88
N ILE A 107 18.58 1.00 -28.65
CA ILE A 107 19.22 0.89 -29.96
C ILE A 107 20.50 1.73 -29.92
N ALA A 108 21.59 1.27 -30.51
CA ALA A 108 22.76 2.11 -30.77
C ALA A 108 23.14 2.01 -32.25
N THR A 109 23.10 3.13 -32.96
CA THR A 109 23.64 3.25 -34.31
C THR A 109 25.11 3.63 -34.22
N TYR A 110 25.97 3.00 -35.04
CA TYR A 110 27.41 3.25 -35.03
C TYR A 110 28.05 2.93 -36.39
N GLN A 111 29.27 3.41 -36.59
CA GLN A 111 30.08 3.15 -37.77
C GLN A 111 31.24 2.20 -37.45
N THR A 112 31.51 1.29 -38.38
CA THR A 112 32.68 0.40 -38.36
C THR A 112 33.54 0.67 -39.58
N THR A 113 34.87 0.76 -39.41
CA THR A 113 35.83 0.92 -40.52
C THR A 113 36.66 -0.34 -40.66
N SER A 114 36.40 -1.12 -41.71
CA SER A 114 37.17 -2.31 -42.07
C SER A 114 37.62 -2.18 -43.52
N ASP A 115 38.90 -2.46 -43.78
CA ASP A 115 39.51 -2.42 -45.11
C ASP A 115 39.26 -1.10 -45.87
N GLY A 116 39.31 0.04 -45.16
CA GLY A 116 39.10 1.37 -45.71
C GLY A 116 37.65 1.73 -46.06
N ARG A 117 36.67 0.87 -45.72
CA ARG A 117 35.24 1.10 -45.93
C ARG A 117 34.51 1.35 -44.61
N THR A 118 33.75 2.44 -44.57
CA THR A 118 32.85 2.77 -43.46
C THR A 118 31.49 2.12 -43.69
N ASN A 119 31.03 1.33 -42.72
CA ASN A 119 29.69 0.72 -42.73
C ASN A 119 28.89 1.20 -41.53
N ASN A 120 27.61 1.53 -41.75
CA ASN A 120 26.67 1.81 -40.67
C ASN A 120 26.12 0.50 -40.10
N ARG A 121 26.02 0.41 -38.78
CA ARG A 121 25.58 -0.77 -38.03
C ARG A 121 24.66 -0.35 -36.90
N GLU A 122 23.89 -1.31 -36.41
CA GLU A 122 22.97 -1.13 -35.29
C GLU A 122 23.10 -2.30 -34.31
N ALA A 123 23.02 -1.98 -33.03
CA ALA A 123 22.91 -2.95 -31.95
C ALA A 123 21.62 -2.70 -31.17
N TYR A 124 21.00 -3.78 -30.68
CA TYR A 124 19.71 -3.77 -30.00
C TYR A 124 19.81 -4.54 -28.69
N THR A 125 19.02 -4.14 -27.70
CA THR A 125 18.72 -5.00 -26.54
C THR A 125 17.45 -5.81 -26.75
N GLU A 126 17.19 -6.74 -25.85
CA GLU A 126 15.84 -7.31 -25.66
C GLU A 126 14.85 -6.26 -25.14
N LEU A 127 13.57 -6.63 -25.10
CA LEU A 127 12.50 -5.82 -24.54
C LEU A 127 12.49 -5.93 -23.01
N TYR A 128 12.62 -4.79 -22.35
CA TYR A 128 12.50 -4.63 -20.90
C TYR A 128 11.13 -4.05 -20.53
N ARG A 129 10.79 -4.16 -19.23
CA ARG A 129 9.63 -3.53 -18.62
C ARG A 129 10.06 -2.69 -17.43
N PHE A 130 9.36 -1.59 -17.20
CA PHE A 130 9.49 -0.82 -15.97
C PHE A 130 8.13 -0.66 -15.31
N SER A 131 8.16 -0.45 -14.00
CA SER A 131 6.99 -0.10 -13.19
C SER A 131 7.31 1.10 -12.31
N VAL A 132 6.31 1.91 -12.01
CA VAL A 132 6.36 2.96 -11.00
C VAL A 132 5.52 2.50 -9.82
N VAL A 133 6.14 2.47 -8.65
CA VAL A 133 5.47 2.10 -7.40
C VAL A 133 5.20 3.34 -6.56
N ASN A 134 3.96 3.43 -6.08
CA ASN A 134 3.43 4.64 -5.47
C ASN A 134 3.43 4.60 -3.93
N ARG A 135 3.72 3.44 -3.31
CA ARG A 135 3.49 3.22 -1.87
C ARG A 135 4.78 2.95 -1.09
N TYR A 136 5.36 3.98 -0.48
CA TYR A 136 6.40 3.86 0.55
C TYR A 136 6.28 4.97 1.58
N GLY A 137 6.64 4.67 2.83
CA GLY A 137 6.71 5.64 3.93
C GLY A 137 5.41 5.80 4.71
N LEU A 138 4.78 4.68 5.09
CA LEU A 138 3.59 4.72 5.94
C LEU A 138 4.00 5.02 7.38
N SER A 139 3.39 6.05 7.97
CA SER A 139 3.51 6.35 9.39
C SER A 139 2.18 6.85 9.95
N LEU A 140 1.99 6.68 11.25
CA LEU A 140 0.91 7.32 11.99
C LEU A 140 1.34 8.71 12.47
N ASP A 141 0.43 9.67 12.45
CA ASP A 141 0.61 10.96 13.15
C ASP A 141 0.52 10.83 14.68
N ALA A 142 -0.17 9.79 15.17
CA ALA A 142 -0.28 9.45 16.58
C ALA A 142 -0.19 7.93 16.83
N SER A 143 0.51 7.55 17.90
CA SER A 143 0.63 6.15 18.34
C SER A 143 -0.33 5.78 19.48
N ARG A 144 -1.17 6.73 19.93
CA ARG A 144 -2.17 6.53 20.99
C ARG A 144 -3.41 7.37 20.71
N ALA A 145 -4.59 6.80 20.95
CA ALA A 145 -5.86 7.52 20.87
C ALA A 145 -7.00 6.75 21.56
N PRO A 146 -8.05 7.41 22.07
CA PRO A 146 -9.26 6.73 22.53
C PRO A 146 -10.15 6.28 21.35
N VAL A 147 -11.14 5.43 21.63
CA VAL A 147 -12.19 5.07 20.66
C VAL A 147 -12.91 6.33 20.15
N GLY A 148 -13.23 6.36 18.85
CA GLY A 148 -13.91 7.49 18.22
C GLY A 148 -13.01 8.68 17.87
N ALA A 149 -11.74 8.69 18.28
CA ALA A 149 -10.79 9.72 17.86
C ALA A 149 -10.35 9.53 16.40
N GLN A 150 -10.06 10.64 15.71
CA GLN A 150 -9.50 10.61 14.37
C GLN A 150 -7.97 10.57 14.41
N VAL A 151 -7.36 9.68 13.62
CA VAL A 151 -5.91 9.51 13.47
C VAL A 151 -5.57 9.54 11.98
N THR A 152 -4.36 9.98 11.62
CA THR A 152 -3.92 10.10 10.23
C THR A 152 -2.81 9.11 9.91
N VAL A 153 -2.96 8.42 8.79
CA VAL A 153 -1.88 7.71 8.11
C VAL A 153 -1.26 8.65 7.07
N LEU A 154 0.03 8.93 7.23
CA LEU A 154 0.84 9.63 6.26
C LEU A 154 1.51 8.62 5.34
N GLY A 155 1.62 8.93 4.06
CA GLY A 155 2.18 8.03 3.07
C GLY A 155 2.15 8.60 1.66
N ARG A 156 2.14 7.72 0.68
CA ARG A 156 1.96 8.04 -0.75
C ARG A 156 1.20 6.92 -1.43
N GLY A 157 0.57 7.20 -2.56
CA GLY A 157 -0.13 6.22 -3.38
C GLY A 157 -1.45 5.72 -2.78
N PHE A 158 -2.05 6.50 -1.88
CA PHE A 158 -3.40 6.21 -1.39
C PHE A 158 -4.45 6.50 -2.47
N THR A 159 -5.55 5.77 -2.37
CA THR A 159 -6.73 5.87 -3.22
C THR A 159 -7.99 5.87 -2.34
N PRO A 160 -9.14 6.33 -2.86
CA PRO A 160 -10.41 6.25 -2.14
C PRO A 160 -10.88 4.83 -1.79
N GLN A 161 -10.26 3.79 -2.37
CA GLN A 161 -10.57 2.39 -2.10
C GLN A 161 -9.76 1.80 -0.94
N ASP A 162 -8.72 2.50 -0.48
CA ASP A 162 -7.91 2.02 0.63
C ASP A 162 -8.69 2.08 1.95
N VAL A 163 -8.59 1.00 2.71
CA VAL A 163 -9.20 0.87 4.03
C VAL A 163 -8.08 0.68 5.06
N VAL A 164 -8.18 1.42 6.15
CA VAL A 164 -7.35 1.26 7.34
C VAL A 164 -7.99 0.22 8.25
N TYR A 165 -7.19 -0.72 8.73
CA TYR A 165 -7.56 -1.69 9.75
C TYR A 165 -6.78 -1.44 11.03
N VAL A 166 -7.47 -1.56 12.17
CA VAL A 166 -6.88 -1.49 13.51
C VAL A 166 -7.09 -2.86 14.17
N GLY A 167 -6.01 -3.62 14.33
CA GLY A 167 -6.12 -5.06 14.55
C GLY A 167 -6.76 -5.73 13.34
N ASP A 168 -7.78 -6.54 13.60
CA ASP A 168 -8.58 -7.20 12.56
C ASP A 168 -9.86 -6.43 12.20
N GLN A 169 -10.10 -5.26 12.83
CA GLN A 169 -11.32 -4.49 12.65
C GLN A 169 -11.13 -3.38 11.60
N PRO A 170 -11.98 -3.29 10.56
CA PRO A 170 -11.94 -2.17 9.63
C PRO A 170 -12.32 -0.88 10.36
N ALA A 171 -11.54 0.17 10.15
CA ALA A 171 -11.83 1.50 10.64
C ALA A 171 -12.55 2.33 9.57
N GLN A 172 -13.40 3.26 9.99
CA GLN A 172 -13.98 4.25 9.09
C GLN A 172 -12.84 5.08 8.50
N THR A 173 -12.54 4.84 7.23
CA THR A 173 -11.40 5.44 6.53
C THR A 173 -11.85 6.60 5.66
N ILE A 174 -11.14 7.72 5.74
CA ILE A 174 -11.43 8.95 5.03
C ILE A 174 -10.23 9.26 4.16
N PHE A 175 -10.40 9.15 2.85
CA PHE A 175 -9.40 9.57 1.89
C PHE A 175 -9.27 11.10 1.89
N ARG A 176 -8.09 11.62 2.27
CA ARG A 176 -7.81 13.07 2.24
C ARG A 176 -7.11 13.46 0.94
N SER A 177 -6.15 12.64 0.51
CA SER A 177 -5.31 12.86 -0.67
C SER A 177 -4.49 11.60 -0.97
N SER A 178 -3.78 11.60 -2.10
CA SER A 178 -2.85 10.50 -2.43
C SER A 178 -1.71 10.31 -1.42
N ASN A 179 -1.51 11.24 -0.49
CA ASN A 179 -0.48 11.18 0.56
C ASN A 179 -1.03 11.16 2.00
N SER A 180 -2.35 11.15 2.20
CA SER A 180 -2.96 11.08 3.53
C SER A 180 -4.29 10.32 3.53
N LEU A 181 -4.43 9.38 4.48
CA LEU A 181 -5.70 8.81 4.92
C LEU A 181 -5.95 9.25 6.35
N SER A 182 -7.18 9.59 6.71
CA SER A 182 -7.60 9.64 8.12
C SER A 182 -8.44 8.42 8.44
N PHE A 183 -8.47 7.98 9.69
CA PHE A 183 -9.40 6.96 10.14
C PHE A 183 -9.92 7.28 11.55
N VAL A 184 -11.11 6.79 11.86
CA VAL A 184 -11.69 6.86 13.22
C VAL A 184 -11.37 5.57 13.96
N VAL A 185 -10.81 5.68 15.18
CA VAL A 185 -10.48 4.50 16.00
C VAL A 185 -11.75 3.70 16.32
N PRO A 186 -11.84 2.42 15.91
CA PRO A 186 -13.04 1.62 16.08
C PRO A 186 -13.26 1.19 17.55
N PRO A 187 -14.45 0.65 17.91
CA PRO A 187 -14.79 0.16 19.25
C PRO A 187 -13.95 -1.05 19.70
N LEU A 188 -12.68 -0.81 20.06
CA LEU A 188 -11.75 -1.83 20.52
C LEU A 188 -11.54 -1.75 22.04
N PRO A 189 -11.25 -2.88 22.72
CA PRO A 189 -10.87 -2.87 24.12
C PRO A 189 -9.67 -1.95 24.42
N ALA A 190 -9.79 -1.12 25.46
CA ALA A 190 -8.74 -0.21 25.88
C ALA A 190 -7.54 -0.92 26.53
N GLY A 191 -6.43 -0.17 26.66
CA GLY A 191 -5.24 -0.59 27.38
C GLY A 191 -4.30 -1.50 26.59
N ARG A 192 -4.57 -1.71 25.29
CA ARG A 192 -3.85 -2.64 24.41
C ARG A 192 -3.30 -1.92 23.18
N ASN A 193 -2.24 -2.47 22.60
CA ASN A 193 -1.68 -2.01 21.34
C ASN A 193 -2.27 -2.85 20.20
N TYR A 194 -2.70 -2.21 19.13
CA TYR A 194 -3.25 -2.83 17.94
C TYR A 194 -2.37 -2.49 16.74
N PRO A 195 -2.05 -3.46 15.86
CA PRO A 195 -1.39 -3.15 14.59
C PRO A 195 -2.32 -2.30 13.73
N VAL A 196 -1.76 -1.32 13.02
CA VAL A 196 -2.50 -0.54 12.02
C VAL A 196 -1.98 -0.93 10.65
N THR A 197 -2.88 -1.33 9.76
CA THR A 197 -2.56 -1.75 8.39
C THR A 197 -3.42 -1.01 7.38
N VAL A 198 -2.91 -0.81 6.17
CA VAL A 198 -3.68 -0.30 5.02
C VAL A 198 -3.79 -1.42 3.98
N GLY A 199 -4.99 -1.71 3.51
CA GLY A 199 -5.26 -2.83 2.61
C GLY A 199 -6.13 -3.86 3.30
N GLU A 200 -5.75 -5.12 3.30
CA GLU A 200 -6.49 -6.21 3.96
C GLU A 200 -5.88 -6.57 5.33
N PRO A 201 -6.67 -7.14 6.27
CA PRO A 201 -6.10 -7.72 7.49
C PRO A 201 -5.05 -8.79 7.17
N GLY A 202 -3.85 -8.67 7.74
CA GLY A 202 -2.79 -9.68 7.64
C GLY A 202 -1.98 -9.70 6.32
N SER A 203 -2.55 -9.28 5.19
CA SER A 203 -1.85 -9.13 3.89
C SER A 203 -1.58 -7.65 3.53
N GLY A 204 -2.18 -6.71 4.27
CA GLY A 204 -2.01 -5.27 4.09
C GLY A 204 -0.64 -4.76 4.50
N ILE A 205 -0.37 -3.50 4.16
CA ILE A 205 0.89 -2.85 4.47
C ILE A 205 0.83 -2.33 5.91
N SER A 206 1.75 -2.79 6.75
CA SER A 206 1.85 -2.31 8.13
C SER A 206 2.30 -0.85 8.19
N VAL A 207 1.53 -0.04 8.92
CA VAL A 207 1.77 1.39 9.16
C VAL A 207 2.47 1.61 10.51
N GLY A 208 2.17 0.76 11.48
CA GLY A 208 2.64 0.91 12.86
C GLY A 208 1.69 0.24 13.84
N THR A 209 1.73 0.71 15.09
CA THR A 209 0.80 0.27 16.13
C THR A 209 0.17 1.48 16.81
N ILE A 210 -1.09 1.33 17.21
CA ILE A 210 -1.81 2.32 18.00
C ILE A 210 -2.24 1.70 19.32
N ARG A 211 -2.00 2.41 20.42
CA ARG A 211 -2.58 2.05 21.73
C ARG A 211 -3.95 2.68 21.87
N VAL A 212 -4.95 1.87 22.18
CA VAL A 212 -6.29 2.38 22.52
C VAL A 212 -6.30 2.80 23.99
N ASP A 213 -6.48 4.08 24.24
CA ASP A 213 -6.56 4.63 25.59
C ASP A 213 -7.96 4.43 26.18
N GLN A 214 -8.02 4.30 27.51
CA GLN A 214 -9.28 4.14 28.23
C GLN A 214 -9.99 5.49 28.32
N GLY A 215 -11.21 5.55 27.78
CA GLY A 215 -12.11 6.69 27.90
C GLY A 215 -12.93 6.66 29.20
N ALA A 216 -13.49 7.82 29.54
CA ALA A 216 -14.42 7.98 30.66
C ALA A 216 -15.87 8.00 30.15
N LEU A 217 -16.61 6.93 30.39
CA LEU A 217 -18.05 6.91 30.23
C LEU A 217 -18.66 7.59 31.48
N THR A 218 -19.75 8.33 31.31
CA THR A 218 -20.47 8.98 32.41
C THR A 218 -21.96 8.76 32.28
N VAL A 219 -22.67 8.79 33.40
CA VAL A 219 -24.11 8.55 33.48
C VAL A 219 -24.78 9.56 34.39
N ALA A 220 -25.95 10.07 33.97
CA ALA A 220 -26.77 10.99 34.74
C ALA A 220 -28.26 10.61 34.68
N PRO A 221 -28.97 10.57 35.83
CA PRO A 221 -28.44 10.63 37.20
C PRO A 221 -27.53 9.43 37.54
N SER A 222 -26.66 9.60 38.55
CA SER A 222 -25.74 8.54 39.02
C SER A 222 -26.41 7.45 39.86
N SER A 223 -27.71 7.60 40.16
CA SER A 223 -28.56 6.60 40.82
C SER A 223 -30.01 6.79 40.40
N LEU A 224 -30.82 5.73 40.52
CA LEU A 224 -32.24 5.75 40.21
C LEU A 224 -33.07 5.35 41.43
N ASN A 225 -34.09 6.16 41.72
CA ASN A 225 -35.18 5.82 42.63
C ASN A 225 -36.49 5.88 41.84
N LEU A 226 -37.21 4.76 41.81
CA LEU A 226 -38.40 4.57 40.97
C LEU A 226 -39.54 3.97 41.81
N ALA A 227 -40.78 4.38 41.56
CA ALA A 227 -41.94 3.57 41.92
C ALA A 227 -42.21 2.50 40.85
N THR A 228 -42.92 1.42 41.20
CA THR A 228 -43.39 0.43 40.23
C THR A 228 -44.20 1.11 39.11
N GLY A 229 -43.79 0.89 37.86
CA GLY A 229 -44.37 1.51 36.65
C GLY A 229 -43.87 2.93 36.34
N GLU A 230 -43.08 3.56 37.22
CA GLU A 230 -42.46 4.86 36.96
C GLU A 230 -41.37 4.72 35.88
N ARG A 231 -41.24 5.74 35.03
CA ARG A 231 -40.18 5.84 34.03
C ARG A 231 -39.27 7.03 34.35
N ARG A 232 -37.96 6.81 34.32
CA ARG A 232 -36.93 7.86 34.42
C ARG A 232 -35.99 7.77 33.23
N LEU A 233 -35.44 8.92 32.83
CA LEU A 233 -34.39 8.97 31.82
C LEU A 233 -33.01 8.83 32.48
N LEU A 234 -32.21 7.91 31.95
CA LEU A 234 -30.75 7.88 32.12
C LEU A 234 -30.09 8.44 30.87
N VAL A 235 -29.07 9.26 31.05
CA VAL A 235 -28.24 9.81 29.98
C VAL A 235 -26.85 9.24 30.10
N PHE A 236 -26.42 8.49 29.10
CA PHE A 236 -25.04 8.03 28.98
C PHE A 236 -24.26 8.99 28.09
N THR A 237 -23.06 9.39 28.50
CA THR A 237 -22.22 10.35 27.76
C THR A 237 -20.78 9.83 27.64
N ILE A 238 -20.23 9.91 26.43
CA ILE A 238 -18.85 9.59 26.06
C ILE A 238 -18.08 10.87 25.64
N PRO A 239 -16.75 10.91 25.75
CA PRO A 239 -15.96 12.12 25.53
C PRO A 239 -15.74 12.44 24.04
N THR A 240 -15.81 11.42 23.19
CA THR A 240 -15.62 11.48 21.73
C THR A 240 -16.90 11.06 21.02
N GLU A 241 -17.04 11.43 19.75
CA GLU A 241 -18.16 10.99 18.93
C GLU A 241 -18.08 9.47 18.71
N ALA A 242 -19.22 8.79 18.80
CA ALA A 242 -19.28 7.36 18.55
C ALA A 242 -18.88 7.07 17.10
N PRO A 243 -18.08 6.02 16.86
CA PRO A 243 -17.60 5.67 15.52
C PRO A 243 -18.73 5.17 14.61
N ALA A 244 -18.41 4.90 13.35
CA ALA A 244 -19.35 4.32 12.40
C ALA A 244 -20.03 3.06 12.94
N GLY A 245 -21.36 2.98 12.80
CA GLY A 245 -22.17 1.91 13.41
C GLY A 245 -22.54 2.14 14.88
N GLY A 246 -22.09 3.23 15.50
CA GLY A 246 -22.38 3.58 16.89
C GLY A 246 -21.53 2.84 17.91
N LEU A 247 -21.88 3.01 19.19
CA LEU A 247 -21.25 2.33 20.32
C LEU A 247 -22.31 1.65 21.18
N VAL A 248 -22.30 0.32 21.18
CA VAL A 248 -23.17 -0.49 22.04
C VAL A 248 -22.65 -0.42 23.49
N LEU A 249 -23.54 -0.10 24.42
CA LEU A 249 -23.28 -0.21 25.86
C LEU A 249 -23.91 -1.51 26.35
N ASP A 250 -23.09 -2.41 26.86
CA ASP A 250 -23.57 -3.64 27.50
C ASP A 250 -24.01 -3.30 28.92
N VAL A 251 -25.31 -3.43 29.18
CA VAL A 251 -25.93 -3.10 30.46
C VAL A 251 -26.56 -4.34 31.05
N THR A 252 -26.08 -4.72 32.22
CA THR A 252 -26.59 -5.85 33.00
C THR A 252 -27.09 -5.38 34.36
N THR A 253 -27.86 -6.22 35.06
CA THR A 253 -28.37 -5.91 36.40
C THR A 253 -28.45 -7.17 37.26
N ASP A 254 -28.31 -6.99 38.57
CA ASP A 254 -28.50 -8.02 39.59
C ASP A 254 -29.97 -8.12 40.07
N ILE A 255 -30.85 -7.22 39.62
CA ILE A 255 -32.28 -7.18 39.95
C ILE A 255 -33.18 -7.20 38.69
N PRO A 256 -33.13 -8.26 37.87
CA PRO A 256 -33.80 -8.30 36.57
C PRO A 256 -35.33 -8.16 36.63
N ALA A 257 -35.98 -8.53 37.73
CA ALA A 257 -37.42 -8.33 37.92
C ALA A 257 -37.80 -6.86 38.19
N SER A 258 -36.84 -6.05 38.64
CA SER A 258 -37.05 -4.66 39.04
C SER A 258 -36.75 -3.65 37.94
N VAL A 259 -35.96 -4.01 36.92
CA VAL A 259 -35.50 -3.06 35.89
C VAL A 259 -35.99 -3.49 34.51
N ILE A 260 -36.75 -2.61 33.86
CA ILE A 260 -37.17 -2.78 32.47
C ILE A 260 -36.53 -1.66 31.66
N MET A 261 -35.65 -2.02 30.73
CA MET A 261 -34.85 -1.08 29.94
C MET A 261 -34.56 -1.65 28.54
N PRO A 262 -34.57 -0.83 27.48
CA PRO A 262 -34.19 -1.28 26.14
C PRO A 262 -32.66 -1.43 26.00
N GLU A 263 -32.22 -2.01 24.88
CA GLU A 263 -30.82 -1.99 24.46
C GLU A 263 -30.30 -0.55 24.33
N VAL A 264 -29.04 -0.33 24.69
CA VAL A 264 -28.44 0.99 24.76
C VAL A 264 -27.33 1.13 23.71
N VAL A 265 -27.56 2.00 22.74
CA VAL A 265 -26.58 2.31 21.69
C VAL A 265 -26.40 3.83 21.61
N VAL A 266 -25.16 4.31 21.75
CA VAL A 266 -24.82 5.69 21.38
C VAL A 266 -24.75 5.75 19.85
N PRO A 267 -25.63 6.51 19.19
CA PRO A 267 -25.66 6.56 17.72
C PRO A 267 -24.34 7.07 17.13
N GLU A 268 -24.01 6.64 15.91
CA GLU A 268 -22.87 7.16 15.14
C GLU A 268 -22.85 8.69 15.14
N GLY A 269 -21.67 9.28 15.39
CA GLY A 269 -21.48 10.73 15.46
C GLY A 269 -22.06 11.41 16.71
N ALA A 270 -22.83 10.70 17.53
CA ALA A 270 -23.35 11.23 18.79
C ALA A 270 -22.36 11.02 19.94
N ARG A 271 -22.50 11.83 20.99
CA ARG A 271 -21.73 11.68 22.24
C ARG A 271 -22.57 11.19 23.41
N SER A 272 -23.88 11.07 23.21
CA SER A 272 -24.80 10.66 24.27
C SER A 272 -26.03 9.95 23.73
N VAL A 273 -26.70 9.22 24.63
CA VAL A 273 -28.00 8.59 24.39
C VAL A 273 -28.87 8.72 25.64
N ASN A 274 -30.15 9.00 25.42
CA ASN A 274 -31.16 9.04 26.46
C ASN A 274 -31.94 7.72 26.47
N VAL A 275 -31.97 7.06 27.62
CA VAL A 275 -32.60 5.74 27.81
C VAL A 275 -33.68 5.84 28.87
N ALA A 276 -34.90 5.42 28.53
CA ALA A 276 -35.97 5.32 29.52
C ALA A 276 -35.85 4.00 30.30
N VAL A 277 -35.64 4.11 31.60
CA VAL A 277 -35.66 2.99 32.55
C VAL A 277 -37.00 2.98 33.27
N GLN A 278 -37.67 1.83 33.28
CA GLN A 278 -38.94 1.63 33.97
C GLN A 278 -38.76 0.72 35.20
N GLY A 279 -39.39 1.11 36.31
CA GLY A 279 -39.45 0.30 37.52
C GLY A 279 -40.43 -0.87 37.37
N GLY A 280 -39.97 -2.08 37.67
CA GLY A 280 -40.74 -3.33 37.75
C GLY A 280 -41.16 -3.65 39.18
N GLU A 281 -40.80 -4.85 39.65
CA GLU A 281 -41.04 -5.28 41.03
C GLU A 281 -40.18 -4.51 42.04
N PRO A 282 -40.66 -4.26 43.27
CA PRO A 282 -39.86 -3.63 44.31
C PRO A 282 -38.55 -4.39 44.59
N GLY A 283 -37.45 -3.66 44.70
CA GLY A 283 -36.11 -4.25 44.84
C GLY A 283 -35.01 -3.19 44.90
N SER A 284 -33.81 -3.58 45.33
CA SER A 284 -32.64 -2.71 45.39
C SER A 284 -31.41 -3.46 44.89
N GLY A 285 -30.66 -2.83 44.00
CA GLY A 285 -29.56 -3.44 43.25
C GLY A 285 -28.82 -2.42 42.40
N SER A 286 -28.17 -2.87 41.34
CA SER A 286 -27.35 -2.03 40.46
C SER A 286 -27.50 -2.37 38.98
N LEU A 287 -27.24 -1.38 38.13
CA LEU A 287 -26.91 -1.58 36.72
C LEU A 287 -25.39 -1.56 36.57
N PHE A 288 -24.84 -2.53 35.84
CA PHE A 288 -23.43 -2.60 35.46
C PHE A 288 -23.33 -2.30 33.98
N VAL A 289 -22.60 -1.25 33.63
CA VAL A 289 -22.51 -0.73 32.26
C VAL A 289 -21.08 -0.84 31.77
N THR A 290 -20.87 -1.53 30.66
CA THR A 290 -19.56 -1.66 30.02
C THR A 290 -19.64 -1.29 28.54
N ALA A 291 -18.52 -0.84 27.97
CA ALA A 291 -18.42 -0.55 26.54
C ALA A 291 -16.97 -0.66 26.06
N PRO A 292 -16.73 -1.06 24.80
CA PRO A 292 -15.38 -1.08 24.24
C PRO A 292 -14.71 0.29 24.35
N GLY A 293 -13.49 0.32 24.87
CA GLY A 293 -12.74 1.56 25.07
C GLY A 293 -12.98 2.25 26.42
N PHE A 294 -13.93 1.77 27.25
CA PHE A 294 -14.35 2.43 28.49
C PHE A 294 -14.20 1.51 29.71
N GLY A 295 -14.12 2.12 30.90
CA GLY A 295 -14.26 1.39 32.17
C GLY A 295 -15.71 1.05 32.49
N GLU A 296 -15.91 0.06 33.37
CA GLU A 296 -17.23 -0.27 33.92
C GLU A 296 -17.78 0.87 34.79
N ILE A 297 -19.09 1.10 34.72
CA ILE A 297 -19.83 2.00 35.61
C ILE A 297 -20.91 1.21 36.33
N THR A 298 -21.07 1.47 37.62
CA THR A 298 -22.16 0.95 38.44
C THR A 298 -23.17 2.06 38.76
N VAL A 299 -24.45 1.84 38.46
CA VAL A 299 -25.56 2.76 38.78
C VAL A 299 -26.48 2.09 39.78
N PRO A 300 -26.53 2.55 41.05
CA PRO A 300 -27.46 2.04 42.03
C PRO A 300 -28.91 2.30 41.62
N VAL A 301 -29.78 1.30 41.80
CA VAL A 301 -31.21 1.37 41.49
C VAL A 301 -32.03 0.86 42.67
N THR A 302 -33.04 1.63 43.06
CA THR A 302 -34.07 1.21 44.02
C THR A 302 -35.46 1.40 43.42
N VAL A 303 -36.27 0.35 43.49
CA VAL A 303 -37.68 0.34 43.08
C VAL A 303 -38.55 0.12 44.32
N VAL A 304 -39.51 1.02 44.55
CA VAL A 304 -40.47 0.91 45.65
C VAL A 304 -41.87 0.59 45.14
N ALA A 305 -42.68 -0.06 45.99
CA ALA A 305 -44.10 -0.24 45.70
C ALA A 305 -44.80 1.11 45.57
N ARG A 306 -45.84 1.14 44.75
CA ARG A 306 -46.65 2.34 44.51
C ARG A 306 -47.62 2.62 45.66
#